data_AF-A0ABC8EEP2-F1
#
_entry.id   AF-A0ABC8EEP2-F1
#
_cell.length_a   1.000
_cell.length_b   1.000
_cell.length_c   1.000
_cell.angle_alpha   90.00
_cell.angle_beta   90.00
_cell.angle_gamma   90.00
#
_symmetry.space_group_name_H-M   'P 1'
#
loop_
_entity.id
_entity.type
_entity.pdbx_description
1 polymer ?
#
loop_
_entity_poly.entity_id
_entity_poly.type
_entity_poly.pdbx_seq_one_letter_code
_entity_poly.pdbx_strand_id
1 'polypeptide(L)'
;MVNLSVEAEGLKKIGLLCQLLMNENITENSILLWDEPEANISTKFIPNLVEILIELQKNGVQIFLTTHDYIFAKYFKVKRFENNEIMYYSLYKTTDGVKYENNINFGDLKNNTIMDTFIQLYKDEVEREMWH
;
A
#
# COMPACT_ATOMS: atom_id res chain seq x y z
N MET A 1 -13.55 20.34 8.54
CA MET A 1 -12.48 21.34 8.35
C MET A 1 -11.28 20.58 7.81
N VAL A 2 -10.92 20.78 6.56
CA VAL A 2 -9.78 20.11 5.94
C VAL A 2 -8.52 20.56 6.68
N ASN A 3 -7.76 19.62 7.25
CA ASN A 3 -6.56 19.95 8.01
C ASN A 3 -5.42 20.20 7.02
N LEU A 4 -5.26 21.46 6.61
CA LEU A 4 -4.27 21.92 5.62
C LEU A 4 -2.84 21.43 5.91
N SER A 5 -2.50 21.15 7.17
CA SER A 5 -1.19 20.64 7.56
C SER A 5 -0.91 19.22 7.08
N VAL A 6 -1.92 18.33 7.14
CA VAL A 6 -1.81 16.93 6.75
C VAL A 6 -1.75 16.80 5.23
N GLU A 7 -2.58 17.56 4.52
CA GLU A 7 -2.54 17.60 3.05
C GLU A 7 -1.20 18.15 2.54
N ALA A 8 -0.63 19.15 3.22
CA ALA A 8 0.69 19.66 2.89
C ALA A 8 1.79 18.60 3.10
N GLU A 9 1.63 17.69 4.06
CA GLU A 9 2.58 16.60 4.29
C GLU A 9 2.52 15.54 3.19
N GLY A 10 1.32 15.13 2.76
CA GLY A 10 1.15 14.27 1.58
C GLY A 10 1.77 14.87 0.32
N LEU A 11 1.56 16.16 0.08
CA LEU A 11 2.18 16.88 -1.05
C LEU A 11 3.71 16.94 -0.94
N LYS A 12 4.26 17.10 0.26
CA LYS A 12 5.72 17.05 0.49
C LYS A 12 6.30 15.68 0.16
N LYS A 13 5.64 14.58 0.54
CA LYS A 13 6.07 13.22 0.19
C LYS A 13 6.13 13.02 -1.32
N ILE A 14 5.09 13.45 -2.05
CA ILE A 14 5.07 13.39 -3.51
C ILE A 14 6.16 14.28 -4.13
N GLY A 15 6.35 15.50 -3.62
CA GLY A 15 7.41 16.39 -4.07
C GLY A 15 8.80 15.79 -3.88
N LEU A 16 9.05 15.11 -2.76
CA LEU A 16 10.30 14.41 -2.49
C LEU A 16 10.52 13.25 -3.46
N LEU A 17 9.49 12.43 -3.72
CA LEU A 17 9.57 11.37 -4.72
C LEU A 17 9.94 11.93 -6.10
N CYS A 18 9.26 12.99 -6.54
CA CYS A 18 9.57 13.66 -7.80
C CYS A 18 11.01 14.17 -7.85
N GLN A 19 11.50 14.77 -6.76
CA GLN A 19 12.88 15.25 -6.67
C GLN A 19 13.90 14.10 -6.75
N LEU A 20 13.64 12.96 -6.11
CA LEU A 20 14.51 11.79 -6.19
C LEU A 20 14.56 11.21 -7.60
N LEU A 21 13.43 11.20 -8.31
CA LEU A 21 13.35 10.77 -9.70
C LEU A 21 14.11 11.73 -10.63
N MET A 22 13.90 13.05 -10.47
CA MET A 22 14.56 14.07 -11.29
C MET A 22 16.07 14.13 -11.08
N ASN A 23 16.55 13.79 -9.88
CA ASN A 23 17.98 13.81 -9.55
C ASN A 23 18.70 12.49 -9.90
N GLU A 24 18.06 11.58 -10.65
CA GLU A 24 18.61 10.27 -11.02
C GLU A 24 19.03 9.40 -9.81
N ASN A 25 18.46 9.66 -8.62
CA ASN A 25 18.71 8.85 -7.43
C ASN A 25 17.92 7.54 -7.45
N ILE A 26 16.80 7.51 -8.17
CA ILE A 26 16.01 6.30 -8.43
C ILE A 26 16.16 5.98 -9.92
N THR A 27 17.03 5.02 -10.20
CA THR A 27 17.37 4.56 -11.57
C THR A 27 17.18 3.06 -11.68
N GLU A 28 17.34 2.52 -12.90
CA GLU A 28 17.35 1.08 -13.13
C GLU A 28 18.34 0.38 -12.16
N ASN A 29 17.91 -0.71 -11.53
CA ASN A 29 18.64 -1.47 -10.50
C ASN A 29 18.77 -0.79 -9.13
N SER A 30 18.07 0.33 -8.88
CA SER A 30 17.95 0.89 -7.54
C SER A 30 16.93 0.13 -6.69
N ILE A 31 17.09 0.20 -5.36
CA ILE A 31 16.14 -0.34 -4.39
C ILE A 31 15.46 0.82 -3.67
N LEU A 32 14.13 0.88 -3.75
CA LEU A 32 13.30 1.83 -3.02
C LEU A 32 12.64 1.13 -1.84
N LEU A 33 12.98 1.56 -0.62
CA LEU A 33 12.33 1.14 0.61
C LEU A 33 11.43 2.28 1.08
N TRP A 34 10.13 2.04 1.22
CA TRP A 34 9.19 3.09 1.62
C TRP A 34 8.16 2.60 2.62
N ASP A 35 8.25 3.12 3.83
CA ASP A 35 7.28 2.88 4.89
C ASP A 35 6.08 3.83 4.78
N GLU A 36 4.87 3.26 4.73
CA GLU A 36 3.58 3.94 4.64
C GLU A 36 3.56 5.09 3.61
N PRO A 37 3.81 4.79 2.32
CA PRO A 37 3.82 5.80 1.27
C PRO A 37 2.47 6.52 1.13
N GLU A 38 1.37 5.86 1.46
CA GLU A 38 0.00 6.37 1.44
C GLU A 38 -0.34 7.31 2.60
N ALA A 39 0.43 7.27 3.70
CA ALA A 39 0.09 8.05 4.88
C ALA A 39 0.11 9.55 4.58
N ASN A 40 -0.93 10.25 5.03
CA ASN A 40 -1.19 11.67 4.78
C ASN A 40 -1.50 12.05 3.32
N ILE A 41 -1.72 11.06 2.44
CA ILE A 41 -2.21 11.27 1.07
C ILE A 41 -3.74 11.13 1.04
N SER A 42 -4.40 12.05 0.33
CA SER A 42 -5.85 11.95 0.11
C SER A 42 -6.19 10.66 -0.64
N THR A 43 -7.21 9.93 -0.18
CA THR A 43 -7.64 8.65 -0.76
C THR A 43 -7.86 8.71 -2.28
N LYS A 44 -8.25 9.87 -2.82
CA LYS A 44 -8.44 10.10 -4.26
C LYS A 44 -7.16 9.95 -5.10
N PHE A 45 -5.98 10.10 -4.50
CA PHE A 45 -4.67 10.04 -5.17
C PHE A 45 -3.94 8.70 -4.97
N ILE A 46 -4.45 7.84 -4.10
CA ILE A 46 -3.92 6.48 -3.89
C ILE A 46 -3.79 5.68 -5.19
N PRO A 47 -4.77 5.70 -6.13
CA PRO A 47 -4.62 4.99 -7.40
C PRO A 47 -3.44 5.51 -8.23
N ASN A 48 -3.20 6.83 -8.23
CA ASN A 48 -2.11 7.45 -8.96
C ASN A 48 -0.75 7.10 -8.35
N LEU A 49 -0.65 7.09 -7.01
CA LEU A 49 0.55 6.65 -6.32
C LEU A 49 0.89 5.20 -6.67
N VAL A 50 -0.09 4.30 -6.67
CA VAL A 50 0.10 2.90 -7.05
C VAL A 50 0.58 2.78 -8.51
N GLU A 51 -0.01 3.54 -9.43
CA GLU A 51 0.43 3.57 -10.84
C GLU A 51 1.89 4.00 -10.98
N ILE A 52 2.31 5.06 -10.27
CA ILE A 52 3.70 5.52 -10.27
C ILE A 52 4.63 4.40 -9.77
N LEU A 53 4.30 3.76 -8.65
CA LEU A 53 5.13 2.68 -8.09
C LEU A 53 5.24 1.48 -9.03
N ILE A 54 4.14 1.08 -9.68
CA ILE A 54 4.16 0.02 -10.70
C ILE A 54 5.02 0.42 -11.90
N GLU A 55 4.97 1.68 -12.32
CA GLU A 55 5.78 2.15 -13.45
C GLU A 55 7.27 2.17 -13.10
N LEU A 56 7.63 2.58 -11.88
CA LEU A 56 9.00 2.48 -11.39
C LEU A 56 9.50 1.02 -11.38
N GLN A 57 8.67 0.07 -10.95
CA GLN A 57 9.00 -1.35 -11.01
C GLN A 57 9.28 -1.82 -12.43
N LYS A 58 8.48 -1.39 -13.41
CA LYS A 58 8.71 -1.72 -14.82
C LYS A 58 10.00 -1.13 -15.39
N ASN A 59 10.45 0.01 -14.86
CA ASN A 59 11.71 0.65 -15.21
C ASN A 59 12.90 0.08 -14.42
N GLY A 60 12.77 -1.12 -13.85
CA GLY A 60 13.86 -1.86 -13.21
C GLY A 60 14.18 -1.43 -11.77
N VAL A 61 13.29 -0.69 -11.12
CA VAL A 61 13.44 -0.34 -9.70
C VAL A 61 12.85 -1.46 -8.84
N GLN A 62 13.61 -1.99 -7.88
CA GLN A 62 13.06 -2.92 -6.89
C GLN A 62 12.41 -2.14 -5.76
N ILE A 63 11.15 -2.42 -5.44
CA ILE A 63 10.38 -1.61 -4.49
C ILE A 63 9.89 -2.51 -3.35
N PHE A 64 10.17 -2.12 -2.11
CA PHE A 64 9.62 -2.71 -0.91
C PHE A 64 8.80 -1.68 -0.15
N LEU A 65 7.55 -2.03 0.13
CA LEU A 65 6.58 -1.15 0.77
C LEU A 65 6.02 -1.82 2.02
N THR A 66 5.77 -1.02 3.04
CA THR A 66 4.97 -1.40 4.21
C THR A 66 3.74 -0.51 4.27
N THR A 67 2.61 -1.10 4.65
CA THR A 67 1.32 -0.44 4.70
C THR A 67 0.43 -1.14 5.71
N HIS A 68 -0.46 -0.37 6.34
CA HIS A 68 -1.59 -0.89 7.11
C HIS A 68 -2.93 -0.56 6.43
N ASP A 69 -2.90 0.02 5.23
CA ASP A 69 -4.08 0.52 4.52
C ASP A 69 -4.60 -0.51 3.50
N TYR A 70 -5.84 -0.96 3.73
CA TYR A 70 -6.52 -1.92 2.87
C TYR A 70 -6.74 -1.41 1.44
N ILE A 71 -7.09 -0.12 1.30
CA ILE A 71 -7.42 0.48 0.00
C ILE A 71 -6.15 0.54 -0.86
N PHE A 72 -5.04 1.01 -0.30
CA PHE A 72 -3.74 1.06 -0.96
C PHE A 72 -3.27 -0.33 -1.38
N ALA A 73 -3.26 -1.31 -0.46
CA ALA A 73 -2.87 -2.69 -0.77
C ALA A 73 -3.73 -3.32 -1.87
N LYS A 74 -5.04 -3.04 -1.87
CA LYS A 74 -5.98 -3.57 -2.87
C LYS A 74 -5.85 -2.90 -4.23
N TYR A 75 -5.47 -1.62 -4.30
CA TYR A 75 -5.26 -0.95 -5.58
C TYR A 75 -4.11 -1.56 -6.39
N PHE A 76 -3.08 -2.13 -5.76
CA PHE A 76 -2.06 -2.89 -6.49
C PHE A 76 -2.67 -4.06 -7.28
N LYS A 77 -3.63 -4.79 -6.70
CA LYS A 77 -4.36 -5.84 -7.42
C LYS A 77 -5.19 -5.29 -8.57
N VAL A 78 -5.76 -4.09 -8.44
CA VAL A 78 -6.60 -3.47 -9.47
C VAL A 78 -5.76 -2.91 -10.62
N LYS A 79 -4.58 -2.36 -10.32
CA LYS A 79 -3.71 -1.66 -11.29
C LYS A 79 -2.61 -2.54 -11.89
N ARG A 80 -2.39 -3.76 -11.37
CA ARG A 80 -1.42 -4.70 -11.95
C ARG A 80 -1.83 -5.14 -13.36
N PHE A 81 -0.84 -5.26 -14.23
CA PHE A 81 -0.93 -5.94 -15.53
C PHE A 81 -0.25 -7.31 -15.45
N GLU A 82 -0.42 -8.17 -16.46
CA GLU A 82 0.09 -9.55 -16.46
C GLU A 82 1.62 -9.66 -16.23
N ASN A 83 2.39 -8.64 -16.63
CA ASN A 83 3.84 -8.64 -16.53
C ASN A 83 4.37 -8.00 -15.23
N ASN A 84 3.51 -7.67 -14.27
CA ASN A 84 3.95 -7.07 -13.00
C ASN A 84 4.25 -8.12 -11.95
N GLU A 85 5.46 -8.06 -11.39
CA GLU A 85 5.90 -8.92 -10.30
C GLU A 85 5.53 -8.29 -8.95
N ILE A 86 4.32 -8.58 -8.46
CA ILE A 86 3.85 -8.10 -7.15
C ILE A 86 3.63 -9.29 -6.23
N MET A 87 4.28 -9.24 -5.06
CA MET A 87 4.13 -10.21 -3.99
C MET A 87 3.74 -9.50 -2.71
N TYR A 88 2.72 -10.02 -2.03
CA TYR A 88 2.32 -9.52 -0.73
C TYR A 88 2.92 -10.40 0.36
N TYR A 89 3.37 -9.77 1.45
CA TYR A 89 3.88 -10.44 2.63
C TYR A 89 3.06 -9.99 3.84
N SER A 90 2.60 -10.94 4.64
CA SER A 90 1.99 -10.66 5.93
C SER A 90 2.84 -11.22 7.04
N LEU A 91 3.17 -10.39 8.02
CA LEU A 91 3.97 -10.75 9.19
C LEU A 91 3.05 -10.83 10.40
N TYR A 92 3.12 -11.93 11.15
CA TYR A 92 2.25 -12.16 12.29
C TYR A 92 3.01 -12.83 13.44
N LYS A 93 2.61 -12.49 14.66
CA LYS A 93 3.24 -12.97 15.88
C LYS A 93 2.69 -14.33 16.29
N THR A 94 3.58 -15.25 16.67
CA THR A 94 3.26 -16.58 17.21
C THR A 94 3.98 -16.79 18.55
N THR A 95 3.71 -17.92 19.22
CA THR A 95 4.43 -18.31 20.45
C THR A 95 5.94 -18.45 20.23
N ASP A 96 6.34 -18.83 19.02
CA ASP A 96 7.73 -19.14 18.66
C ASP A 96 8.45 -17.94 18.00
N GLY A 97 7.85 -16.74 18.06
CA GLY A 97 8.36 -15.52 17.40
C GLY A 97 7.48 -15.06 16.23
N VAL A 98 8.07 -14.26 15.33
CA VAL A 98 7.36 -13.72 14.15
C VAL A 98 7.45 -14.73 13.00
N LYS A 99 6.30 -15.06 12.41
CA LYS A 99 6.21 -15.83 11.16
C LYS A 99 5.69 -14.93 10.05
N TYR A 100 5.83 -15.40 8.82
CA TYR A 100 5.28 -14.70 7.67
C TYR A 100 4.56 -15.66 6.73
N GLU A 101 3.64 -15.11 5.97
CA GLU A 101 3.03 -15.74 4.80
C GLU A 101 3.14 -14.79 3.61
N ASN A 102 3.10 -15.34 2.40
CA ASN A 102 3.10 -14.53 1.19
C ASN A 102 2.14 -15.11 0.14
N ASN A 103 1.65 -14.22 -0.72
CA ASN A 103 0.82 -14.60 -1.86
C ASN A 103 0.84 -13.49 -2.92
N ILE A 104 0.65 -13.85 -4.19
CA ILE A 104 0.44 -12.90 -5.29
C ILE A 104 -0.92 -12.20 -5.21
N ASN A 105 -1.88 -12.80 -4.53
CA ASN A 105 -3.22 -12.27 -4.33
C ASN A 105 -3.38 -11.84 -2.87
N PHE A 106 -3.60 -10.54 -2.65
CA PHE A 106 -3.81 -9.99 -1.32
C PHE A 106 -4.94 -10.65 -0.52
N GLY A 107 -6.00 -11.11 -1.21
CA GLY A 107 -7.15 -11.78 -0.59
C GLY A 107 -6.89 -13.21 -0.13
N ASP A 108 -5.78 -13.81 -0.56
CA ASP A 108 -5.44 -15.21 -0.24
C ASP A 108 -4.49 -15.30 0.97
N LEU A 109 -4.12 -14.16 1.57
CA LEU A 109 -3.40 -14.06 2.83
C LEU A 109 -4.35 -14.35 4.00
N LYS A 110 -4.10 -15.44 4.74
CA LYS A 110 -4.96 -15.92 5.84
C LYS A 110 -4.67 -15.23 7.16
N ASN A 111 -3.42 -14.84 7.41
CA ASN A 111 -2.97 -14.21 8.64
C ASN A 111 -2.69 -12.73 8.36
N ASN A 112 -3.72 -11.98 7.98
CA ASN A 112 -3.61 -10.60 7.53
C ASN A 112 -4.53 -9.67 8.33
N THR A 113 -3.95 -8.96 9.29
CA THR A 113 -4.68 -8.03 10.17
C THR A 113 -5.41 -6.91 9.40
N ILE A 114 -4.89 -6.50 8.24
CA ILE A 114 -5.55 -5.49 7.39
C ILE A 114 -6.90 -6.04 6.89
N MET A 115 -6.91 -7.30 6.43
CA MET A 115 -8.13 -7.96 5.95
C MET A 115 -9.10 -8.25 7.10
N ASP A 116 -8.58 -8.74 8.24
CA ASP A 116 -9.40 -9.04 9.41
C ASP A 116 -10.16 -7.81 9.92
N THR A 117 -9.45 -6.68 10.00
CA THR A 117 -10.04 -5.40 10.42
C THR A 117 -11.10 -4.92 9.44
N PHE A 118 -10.86 -5.03 8.14
CA PHE A 118 -11.83 -4.66 7.11
C PHE A 118 -13.09 -5.54 7.16
N ILE A 119 -12.93 -6.86 7.31
CA ILE A 119 -14.05 -7.81 7.43
C ILE A 119 -14.87 -7.49 8.69
N GLN A 120 -14.23 -7.18 9.81
CA GLN A 120 -14.92 -6.84 11.05
C GLN A 120 -15.75 -5.56 10.87
N LEU A 121 -15.17 -4.51 10.29
CA LEU A 121 -15.90 -3.26 10.01
C LEU A 121 -17.15 -3.51 9.16
N TYR A 122 -17.05 -4.34 8.12
CA TYR A 122 -18.19 -4.68 7.27
C TYR A 122 -19.28 -5.46 8.02
N LYS A 123 -18.90 -6.37 8.92
CA LYS A 123 -19.87 -7.09 9.77
C LYS A 123 -20.62 -6.13 10.69
N ASP A 124 -19.89 -5.22 11.34
CA ASP A 124 -20.48 -4.23 12.26
C ASP A 124 -21.49 -3.32 11.51
N GLU A 125 -21.20 -2.96 10.26
CA GLU A 125 -22.11 -2.18 9.40
C GLU A 125 -23.39 -2.96 9.07
N VAL A 126 -23.26 -4.22 8.64
CA VAL A 126 -24.42 -5.08 8.32
C VAL A 126 -25.29 -5.34 9.56
N GLU A 127 -24.68 -5.59 10.71
CA GLU A 127 -25.41 -5.80 11.97
C GLU A 127 -26.21 -4.55 12.36
N ARG A 128 -25.63 -3.35 12.18
CA ARG A 128 -26.33 -2.09 12.44
C ARG A 128 -27.54 -1.89 11.54
N GLU A 129 -27.42 -2.16 10.24
CA GLU A 129 -28.51 -2.01 9.27
C GLU A 129 -29.63 -3.04 9.49
N MET A 130 -29.32 -4.26 9.96
CA MET A 130 -30.33 -5.26 10.30
C MET A 130 -31.17 -4.89 11.54
N TRP A 131 -30.68 -3.97 12.37
CA TRP A 131 -31.35 -3.51 13.60
C TRP A 131 -32.03 -2.15 13.39
N HIS A 132 -32.15 -1.68 12.15
CA HIS A 132 -32.99 -0.55 11.70
C HIS A 132 -34.11 -1.08 10.82
#